data_AF-A9KW46-F1
#
_entry.id   AF-A9KW46-F1
#
_cell.length_a   1.000
_cell.length_b   1.000
_cell.length_c   1.000
_cell.angle_alpha   90.00
_cell.angle_beta   90.00
_cell.angle_gamma   90.00
#
_symmetry.space_group_name_H-M   'P 1'
#
loop_
_entity.id
_entity.type
_entity.pdbx_description
1 polymer ?
#
loop_
_entity_poly.entity_id
_entity_poly.type
_entity_poly.pdbx_seq_one_letter_code
_entity_poly.pdbx_strand_id
1 'polypeptide(L)'
;MALTRKQWNNVIIVACVFMVAVLTFMDNKTNNVPSDAQLLFDDNAPLSQLQLNGMWLHKQASQWECDTTVLNCDEWAKAWQTIRVSPLTAAPETTDNPQELVIQIADIRDAQLWIYFPNEGALKSPAGNWYLVPPSLRAKLQPILDAKPAA
;
A
#
# COMPACT_ATOMS: atom_id res chain seq x y z
N MET A 1 -45.91 10.31 -17.37
CA MET A 1 -45.37 10.41 -18.73
C MET A 1 -44.51 9.19 -18.99
N ALA A 2 -44.99 8.22 -19.77
CA ALA A 2 -44.25 7.01 -20.06
C ALA A 2 -43.22 7.31 -21.15
N LEU A 3 -41.93 7.14 -20.85
CA LEU A 3 -40.85 7.23 -21.82
C LEU A 3 -41.12 6.25 -22.97
N THR A 4 -41.10 6.75 -24.20
CA THR A 4 -41.34 5.94 -25.39
C THR A 4 -40.26 4.87 -25.55
N ARG A 5 -40.56 3.73 -26.19
CA ARG A 5 -39.60 2.62 -26.38
C ARG A 5 -38.26 3.07 -26.99
N LYS A 6 -38.28 4.10 -27.84
CA LYS A 6 -37.07 4.71 -28.43
C LYS A 6 -36.19 5.43 -27.39
N GLN A 7 -36.81 6.13 -26.44
CA GLN A 7 -36.09 6.82 -25.37
C GLN A 7 -35.46 5.82 -24.40
N TRP A 8 -36.15 4.71 -24.10
CA TRP A 8 -35.58 3.61 -23.30
C TRP A 8 -34.35 2.97 -23.94
N ASN A 9 -34.39 2.71 -25.25
CA ASN A 9 -33.22 2.18 -25.95
C ASN A 9 -32.02 3.15 -25.89
N ASN A 10 -32.26 4.46 -26.00
CA ASN A 10 -31.20 5.45 -25.94
C ASN A 10 -30.60 5.55 -24.53
N VAL A 11 -31.43 5.46 -23.49
CA VAL A 11 -30.97 5.42 -22.09
C VAL A 11 -30.11 4.18 -21.84
N ILE A 12 -30.49 3.01 -22.37
CA ILE A 12 -29.69 1.78 -22.25
C ILE A 12 -28.34 1.94 -22.94
N ILE A 13 -28.30 2.48 -24.16
CA ILE A 13 -27.05 2.73 -24.88
C ILE A 13 -26.13 3.68 -24.09
N VAL A 14 -26.67 4.79 -23.59
CA VAL A 14 -25.89 5.75 -22.79
C VAL A 14 -25.38 5.12 -21.50
N ALA A 15 -26.20 4.31 -20.82
CA ALA A 15 -25.77 3.60 -19.61
C ALA A 15 -24.65 2.58 -19.90
N CYS A 16 -24.74 1.84 -21.01
CA CYS A 16 -23.70 0.91 -21.42
C CYS A 16 -22.38 1.63 -21.76
N VAL A 17 -22.45 2.76 -22.49
CA VAL A 17 -21.26 3.56 -22.80
C VAL A 17 -20.62 4.12 -21.52
N PHE A 18 -21.43 4.60 -20.58
CA PHE A 18 -20.94 5.11 -19.30
C PHE A 18 -20.30 3.99 -18.47
N MET A 19 -20.91 2.80 -18.43
CA MET A 19 -20.34 1.63 -17.75
C MET A 19 -18.98 1.25 -18.33
N VAL A 20 -18.85 1.19 -19.67
CA VAL A 20 -17.58 0.92 -20.33
C VAL A 20 -16.56 2.02 -19.99
N ALA A 21 -16.94 3.29 -20.02
CA ALA A 21 -16.03 4.39 -19.68
C ALA A 21 -15.53 4.34 -18.22
N VAL A 22 -16.41 4.01 -17.27
CA VAL A 22 -16.02 3.83 -15.85
C VAL A 22 -15.10 2.63 -15.70
N LEU A 23 -15.42 1.50 -16.34
CA LEU A 23 -14.58 0.31 -16.31
C LEU A 23 -13.22 0.58 -16.95
N THR A 24 -13.14 1.28 -18.09
CA THR A 24 -11.89 1.69 -18.73
C THR A 24 -11.09 2.68 -17.87
N PHE A 25 -11.75 3.60 -17.17
CA PHE A 25 -11.08 4.51 -16.24
C PHE A 25 -10.50 3.78 -15.02
N MET A 26 -11.27 2.85 -14.44
CA MET A 26 -10.80 1.98 -13.38
C MET A 26 -9.65 1.08 -13.85
N ASP A 27 -9.79 0.51 -15.04
CA ASP A 27 -8.79 -0.33 -15.69
C ASP A 27 -7.49 0.45 -15.90
N ASN A 28 -7.53 1.65 -16.48
CA ASN A 28 -6.34 2.49 -16.63
C ASN A 28 -5.67 2.85 -15.28
N LYS A 29 -6.44 2.91 -14.19
CA LYS A 29 -5.91 3.10 -12.83
C LYS A 29 -5.42 1.82 -12.16
N THR A 30 -5.79 0.64 -12.66
CA THR A 30 -5.54 -0.67 -12.02
C THR A 30 -4.62 -1.59 -12.84
N ASN A 31 -4.56 -1.46 -14.17
CA ASN A 31 -3.85 -2.38 -15.08
C ASN A 31 -2.32 -2.27 -15.05
N ASN A 32 -1.77 -1.29 -14.31
CA ASN A 32 -0.33 -1.21 -14.05
C ASN A 32 0.06 -1.89 -12.73
N VAL A 33 -0.83 -2.64 -12.08
CA VAL A 33 -0.48 -3.52 -10.98
C VAL A 33 -0.16 -4.90 -11.57
N PRO A 34 1.12 -5.33 -11.61
CA PRO A 34 1.45 -6.67 -12.07
C PRO A 34 0.65 -7.69 -11.27
N SER A 35 0.03 -8.65 -11.98
CA SER A 35 -0.79 -9.73 -11.43
C SER A 35 -0.07 -10.61 -10.39
N ASP A 36 1.24 -10.42 -10.22
CA ASP A 36 2.12 -11.18 -9.34
C ASP A 36 2.35 -10.44 -8.01
N ALA A 37 1.27 -10.05 -7.34
CA ALA A 37 1.36 -9.45 -6.00
C ALA A 37 1.75 -10.54 -4.98
N GLN A 38 3.01 -10.54 -4.57
CA GLN A 38 3.59 -11.49 -3.62
C GLN A 38 3.68 -10.87 -2.23
N LEU A 39 3.65 -11.71 -1.18
CA LEU A 39 3.90 -11.23 0.17
C LEU A 39 5.35 -10.73 0.26
N LEU A 40 5.54 -9.55 0.86
CA LEU A 40 6.90 -9.05 1.12
C LEU A 40 7.59 -9.86 2.23
N PHE A 41 6.80 -10.31 3.20
CA PHE A 41 7.22 -11.15 4.32
C PHE A 41 6.45 -12.47 4.25
N ASP A 42 7.16 -13.58 4.11
CA ASP A 42 6.58 -14.91 4.16
C ASP A 42 6.74 -15.53 5.57
N ASP A 43 6.24 -16.74 5.75
CA ASP A 43 6.34 -17.46 7.03
C ASP A 43 7.80 -17.79 7.41
N ASN A 44 8.73 -17.77 6.46
CA ASN A 44 10.15 -18.04 6.67
C ASN A 44 10.96 -16.77 6.97
N ALA A 45 10.46 -15.60 6.58
CA ALA A 45 11.08 -14.30 6.76
C ALA A 45 10.07 -13.30 7.36
N PRO A 46 9.55 -13.56 8.57
CA PRO A 46 8.55 -12.70 9.17
C PRO A 46 9.16 -11.36 9.59
N LEU A 47 8.35 -10.31 9.48
CA LEU A 47 8.67 -8.99 10.03
C LEU A 47 8.83 -9.07 11.55
N SER A 48 9.97 -8.58 12.05
CA SER A 48 10.26 -8.51 13.49
C SER A 48 10.21 -7.06 14.00
N GLN A 49 10.75 -6.12 13.23
CA GLN A 49 10.73 -4.70 13.56
C GLN A 49 10.62 -3.87 12.29
N LEU A 50 9.98 -2.72 12.41
CA LEU A 50 9.82 -1.75 11.35
C LEU A 50 9.98 -0.35 11.92
N GLN A 51 10.63 0.53 11.17
CA GLN A 51 10.67 1.95 11.48
C GLN A 51 10.29 2.73 10.22
N LEU A 52 9.30 3.60 10.31
CA LEU A 52 8.86 4.44 9.22
C LEU A 52 8.95 5.90 9.65
N ASN A 53 9.80 6.68 8.98
CA ASN A 53 9.95 8.11 9.23
C ASN A 53 10.10 8.46 10.73
N GLY A 54 10.93 7.70 11.45
CA GLY A 54 11.18 7.88 12.88
C GLY A 54 10.25 7.08 13.82
N MET A 55 9.06 6.68 13.38
CA MET A 55 8.12 5.89 14.19
C MET A 55 8.48 4.42 14.14
N TRP A 56 8.46 3.74 15.29
CA TRP A 56 8.86 2.35 15.38
C TRP A 56 7.66 1.44 15.66
N LEU A 57 7.82 0.20 15.20
CA LEU A 57 6.94 -0.93 15.40
C LEU A 57 7.83 -2.14 15.71
N HIS A 58 7.61 -2.81 16.82
CA HIS A 58 8.40 -3.96 17.24
C HIS A 58 7.51 -5.09 17.73
N LYS A 59 7.86 -6.33 17.38
CA LYS A 59 7.14 -7.52 17.82
C LYS A 59 7.75 -8.06 19.11
N GLN A 60 7.07 -7.86 20.24
CA GLN A 60 7.47 -8.41 21.52
C GLN A 60 6.71 -9.71 21.81
N ALA A 61 7.42 -10.84 21.75
CA ALA A 61 6.89 -12.21 21.94
C ALA A 61 5.68 -12.55 21.03
N SER A 62 4.48 -12.13 21.43
CA SER A 62 3.21 -12.40 20.74
C SER A 62 2.40 -11.14 20.41
N GLN A 63 2.84 -9.96 20.88
CA GLN A 63 2.14 -8.70 20.71
C GLN A 63 3.01 -7.71 19.94
N TRP A 64 2.35 -6.79 19.23
CA TRP A 64 3.02 -5.69 18.57
C TRP A 64 2.99 -4.48 19.48
N GLU A 65 4.15 -3.82 19.61
CA GLU A 65 4.28 -2.55 20.30
C GLU A 65 4.70 -1.48 19.29
N CYS A 66 4.15 -0.28 19.46
CA CYS A 66 4.43 0.86 18.62
C CYS A 66 4.78 2.07 19.47
N ASP A 67 5.29 3.10 18.81
CA ASP A 67 5.42 4.42 19.41
C ASP A 67 4.08 4.91 20.02
N THR A 68 4.14 5.58 21.17
CA THR A 68 2.96 6.06 21.91
C THR A 68 2.13 7.09 21.14
N THR A 69 2.73 7.69 20.10
CA THR A 69 2.06 8.62 19.20
C THR A 69 1.17 7.93 18.16
N VAL A 70 1.33 6.62 17.96
CA VAL A 70 0.58 5.85 16.95
C VAL A 70 -0.73 5.31 17.54
N LEU A 71 -1.86 5.74 16.99
CA LEU A 71 -3.19 5.35 17.45
C LEU A 71 -3.68 4.02 16.89
N ASN A 72 -3.15 3.58 15.75
CA ASN A 72 -3.61 2.38 15.02
C ASN A 72 -2.58 1.24 15.03
N CYS A 73 -1.89 1.03 16.16
CA CYS A 73 -0.76 0.10 16.24
C CYS A 73 -1.05 -1.31 15.69
N ASP A 74 -2.11 -1.97 16.16
CA ASP A 74 -2.46 -3.33 15.71
C ASP A 74 -2.80 -3.40 14.22
N GLU A 75 -3.55 -2.42 13.71
CA GLU A 75 -3.93 -2.35 12.29
C GLU A 75 -2.72 -2.11 11.40
N TRP A 76 -1.85 -1.20 11.83
CA TRP A 76 -0.62 -0.84 11.14
C TRP A 76 0.34 -2.04 11.08
N ALA A 77 0.53 -2.73 12.21
CA ALA A 77 1.34 -3.93 12.29
C ALA A 77 0.83 -5.04 11.37
N LYS A 78 -0.48 -5.29 11.40
CA LYS A 78 -1.12 -6.29 10.55
C LYS A 78 -1.03 -5.94 9.07
N ALA A 79 -1.14 -4.65 8.72
CA ALA A 79 -1.01 -4.18 7.35
C ALA A 79 0.39 -4.45 6.80
N TRP A 80 1.43 -4.17 7.60
CA TRP A 80 2.81 -4.46 7.21
C TRP A 80 3.12 -5.95 7.17
N GLN A 81 2.61 -6.75 8.11
CA GLN A 81 2.79 -8.21 8.07
C GLN A 81 2.18 -8.86 6.83
N THR A 82 1.05 -8.33 6.36
CA THR A 82 0.28 -8.92 5.25
C THR A 82 0.46 -8.16 3.94
N ILE A 83 1.46 -7.27 3.88
CA ILE A 83 1.71 -6.44 2.71
C ILE A 83 2.03 -7.30 1.50
N ARG A 84 1.36 -6.99 0.40
CA ARG A 84 1.64 -7.56 -0.91
C ARG A 84 2.28 -6.52 -1.79
N VAL A 85 3.29 -6.94 -2.54
CA VAL A 85 4.04 -6.10 -3.44
C VAL A 85 4.20 -6.81 -4.79
N SER A 86 4.15 -6.04 -5.85
CA SER A 86 4.43 -6.53 -7.20
C SER A 86 5.77 -5.95 -7.67
N PRO A 87 6.71 -6.76 -8.16
CA PRO A 87 7.99 -6.26 -8.65
C PRO A 87 7.78 -5.38 -9.90
N LEU A 88 8.56 -4.30 -10.00
CA LEU A 88 8.59 -3.41 -11.16
C LEU A 88 9.93 -3.57 -11.90
N THR A 89 9.86 -3.61 -13.23
CA THR A 89 11.04 -3.67 -14.09
C THR A 89 11.71 -2.31 -14.29
N ALA A 90 10.98 -1.22 -14.05
CA ALA A 90 11.45 0.15 -14.18
C ALA A 90 11.06 0.99 -12.96
N ALA A 91 11.80 2.07 -12.72
CA ALA A 91 11.48 3.03 -11.67
C ALA A 91 10.16 3.74 -12.02
N PRO A 92 9.16 3.75 -11.12
CA PRO A 92 7.94 4.51 -11.34
C PRO A 92 8.22 6.01 -11.23
N GLU A 93 7.38 6.82 -11.86
CA GLU A 93 7.38 8.26 -11.61
C GLU A 93 6.89 8.53 -10.19
N THR A 94 7.78 9.04 -9.34
CA THR A 94 7.49 9.41 -7.96
C THR A 94 7.44 10.92 -7.85
N THR A 95 6.30 11.45 -7.45
CA THR A 95 6.08 12.88 -7.17
C THR A 95 6.18 13.21 -5.69
N ASP A 96 6.14 12.18 -4.85
CA ASP A 96 6.16 12.30 -3.39
C ASP A 96 7.54 12.48 -2.76
N ASN A 97 7.49 12.99 -1.52
CA ASN A 97 8.63 12.96 -0.61
C ASN A 97 8.91 11.51 -0.17
N PRO A 98 10.14 11.00 -0.40
CA PRO A 98 10.51 9.67 0.05
C PRO A 98 10.49 9.59 1.59
N GLN A 99 9.90 8.51 2.10
CA GLN A 99 9.97 8.13 3.51
C GLN A 99 11.01 7.03 3.69
N GLU A 100 11.87 7.19 4.69
CA GLU A 100 12.80 6.15 5.10
C GLU A 100 12.04 5.04 5.84
N LEU A 101 12.23 3.81 5.36
CA LEU A 101 11.61 2.62 5.89
C LEU A 101 12.71 1.64 6.30
N VAL A 102 12.91 1.44 7.58
CA VAL A 102 13.85 0.44 8.10
C VAL A 102 13.07 -0.82 8.43
N ILE A 103 13.49 -1.95 7.89
CA ILE A 103 12.85 -3.24 8.08
C ILE A 103 13.86 -4.21 8.71
N GLN A 104 13.43 -4.88 9.77
CA GLN A 104 14.14 -6.01 10.37
C GLN A 104 13.31 -7.28 10.18
N ILE A 105 13.93 -8.29 9.58
CA ILE A 105 13.36 -9.63 9.43
C ILE A 105 13.91 -10.50 10.56
N ALA A 106 13.09 -11.37 11.16
CA ALA A 106 13.46 -12.12 12.37
C ALA A 106 14.78 -12.93 12.23
N ASP A 107 15.03 -13.53 11.07
CA ASP A 107 16.19 -14.40 10.84
C ASP A 107 17.40 -13.67 10.21
N ILE A 108 17.25 -12.39 9.85
CA ILE A 108 18.32 -11.56 9.32
C ILE A 108 18.76 -10.62 10.44
N ARG A 109 20.05 -10.57 10.77
CA ARG A 109 20.54 -9.70 11.86
C ARG A 109 20.60 -8.23 11.47
N ASP A 110 20.79 -7.94 10.20
CA ASP A 110 21.00 -6.58 9.72
C ASP A 110 19.67 -5.93 9.31
N ALA A 111 19.41 -4.74 9.85
CA ALA A 111 18.30 -3.92 9.44
C ALA A 111 18.49 -3.45 7.99
N GLN A 112 17.45 -3.53 7.20
CA GLN A 112 17.45 -3.12 5.80
C GLN A 112 16.79 -1.74 5.67
N LEU A 113 17.50 -0.79 5.05
CA LEU A 113 16.93 0.51 4.70
C LEU A 113 16.28 0.46 3.32
N TRP A 114 15.01 0.80 3.29
CA TRP A 114 14.16 0.90 2.12
C TRP A 114 13.68 2.34 1.97
N ILE A 115 13.28 2.70 0.75
CA ILE A 115 12.65 3.99 0.46
C ILE A 115 11.21 3.73 0.07
N TYR A 116 10.28 4.38 0.76
CA TYR A 116 8.84 4.25 0.53
C TYR A 116 8.22 5.57 0.06
N PHE A 117 7.41 5.48 -1.00
CA PHE A 117 6.65 6.59 -1.55
C PHE A 117 5.15 6.32 -1.32
N PRO A 118 4.52 6.98 -0.33
CA PRO A 118 3.21 6.56 0.17
C PRO A 118 2.05 6.79 -0.82
N ASN A 119 2.02 7.87 -1.60
CA ASN A 119 0.89 8.13 -2.50
C ASN A 119 0.92 7.19 -3.70
N GLU A 120 2.10 7.02 -4.33
CA GLU A 120 2.26 6.08 -5.44
C GLU A 120 2.33 4.62 -4.98
N GLY A 121 2.59 4.39 -3.69
CA GLY A 121 2.80 3.05 -3.12
C GLY A 121 4.05 2.38 -3.65
N ALA A 122 5.06 3.15 -4.06
CA ALA A 122 6.30 2.61 -4.59
C ALA A 122 7.28 2.32 -3.45
N LEU A 123 7.93 1.16 -3.51
CA LEU A 123 8.96 0.72 -2.58
C LEU A 123 10.25 0.47 -3.34
N LYS A 124 11.37 0.95 -2.80
CA LYS A 124 12.71 0.67 -3.31
C LYS A 124 13.49 -0.11 -2.27
N SER A 125 13.96 -1.29 -2.62
CA SER A 125 14.79 -2.12 -1.75
C SER A 125 16.23 -1.59 -1.69
N PRO A 126 17.02 -1.98 -0.67
CA PRO A 126 18.44 -1.65 -0.60
C PRO A 126 19.25 -2.16 -1.79
N ALA A 127 18.78 -3.25 -2.43
CA ALA A 127 19.39 -3.78 -3.66
C ALA A 127 19.05 -2.96 -4.92
N GLY A 128 18.23 -1.92 -4.81
CA GLY A 128 17.81 -1.06 -5.92
C GLY A 128 16.63 -1.60 -6.73
N ASN A 129 15.99 -2.69 -6.30
CA ASN A 129 14.79 -3.22 -6.94
C ASN A 129 13.57 -2.39 -6.56
N TRP A 130 12.68 -2.20 -7.54
CA TRP A 130 11.43 -1.47 -7.34
C TRP A 130 10.26 -2.41 -7.17
N TYR A 131 9.34 -2.02 -6.30
CA TYR A 131 8.13 -2.75 -6.01
C TYR A 131 6.95 -1.79 -5.90
N LEU A 132 5.76 -2.29 -6.22
CA LEU A 132 4.52 -1.54 -6.15
C LEU A 132 3.56 -2.19 -5.17
N VAL A 133 3.07 -1.40 -4.23
CA VAL A 133 1.98 -1.78 -3.32
C VAL A 133 0.64 -1.51 -4.02
N PRO A 134 -0.30 -2.47 -4.04
CA PRO A 134 -1.64 -2.27 -4.54
C PRO A 134 -2.36 -1.10 -3.85
N PRO A 135 -3.12 -0.25 -4.57
CA PRO A 135 -3.81 0.90 -4.01
C PRO A 135 -4.69 0.60 -2.79
N SER A 136 -5.30 -0.59 -2.74
CA SER A 136 -6.18 -1.02 -1.64
C SER A 136 -5.46 -1.22 -0.31
N LEU A 137 -4.14 -1.42 -0.31
CA LEU A 137 -3.35 -1.66 0.91
C LEU A 137 -2.64 -0.39 1.42
N ARG A 138 -2.38 0.58 0.54
CA ARG A 138 -1.53 1.76 0.83
C ARG A 138 -1.96 2.55 2.06
N ALA A 139 -3.27 2.82 2.17
CA ALA A 139 -3.80 3.65 3.25
C ALA A 139 -3.53 3.06 4.65
N LYS A 140 -3.45 1.73 4.77
CA LYS A 140 -3.24 1.05 6.05
C LYS A 140 -1.77 0.92 6.44
N LEU A 141 -0.84 1.21 5.53
CA LEU A 141 0.60 1.18 5.77
C LEU A 141 1.11 2.47 6.42
N GLN A 142 0.29 3.51 6.44
CA GLN A 142 0.58 4.75 7.15
C GLN A 142 0.06 4.66 8.59
N PRO A 143 0.87 5.04 9.59
CA PRO A 143 0.40 5.17 10.96
C PRO A 143 -0.52 6.39 11.08
N ILE A 144 -1.53 6.27 11.93
CA ILE A 144 -2.41 7.36 12.33
C ILE A 144 -1.82 7.95 13.61
N LEU A 145 -1.45 9.22 13.56
CA LEU A 145 -0.82 9.90 14.68
C LEU A 145 -1.84 10.64 15.51
N ASP A 146 -1.62 10.64 16.83
CA ASP A 146 -2.35 11.53 17.72
C ASP A 146 -2.03 12.98 17.35
N ALA A 147 -3.06 13.81 17.24
CA ALA A 147 -2.92 15.23 16.89
C ALA A 147 -2.30 16.05 18.04
N LYS A 148 -2.04 15.43 19.18
CA LYS A 148 -1.40 16.10 20.31
C LYS A 148 0.11 16.25 20.03
N PRO A 149 0.64 17.49 19.92
CA PRO A 149 2.07 17.68 19.73
C PRO A 149 2.82 17.10 20.93
N ALA A 150 3.96 16.46 20.66
CA ALA A 150 4.90 16.04 21.69
C ALA A 150 5.19 17.23 22.61
N ALA A 151 4.92 17.05 23.91
CA ALA A 151 5.15 18.05 24.96
C ALA A 151 6.63 18.11 25.34
#